data_AF-A0A520KL84-F1
#
_entry.id   AF-A0A520KL84-F1
#
_cell.length_a   1.000
_cell.length_b   1.000
_cell.length_c   1.000
_cell.angle_alpha   90.00
_cell.angle_beta   90.00
_cell.angle_gamma   90.00
#
_symmetry.space_group_name_H-M   'P 1'
#
loop_
_entity.id
_entity.type
_entity.pdbx_description
1 polymer ?
#
loop_
_entity_poly.entity_id
_entity_poly.type
_entity_poly.pdbx_seq_one_letter_code
_entity_poly.pdbx_strand_id
1 'polypeptide(L)'
;MTEEDSEKFVTTFQLKKKWFEKVVNREKVCEIRKNRRSLEPDDVIRFTNGYDPSNGWVPAKVTGVFVYDDLSKVRVKEVTEIRARAKKILEKREVGGSDD
;
A
#
# COMPACT_ATOMS: atom_id res chain seq x y z
N MET A 1 13.55 27.08 -3.22
CA MET A 1 12.72 25.87 -3.35
C MET A 1 13.66 24.70 -3.20
N THR A 2 13.72 24.10 -2.02
CA THR A 2 14.60 22.97 -1.74
C THR A 2 14.05 21.74 -2.47
N GLU A 3 14.91 21.06 -3.23
CA GLU A 3 14.68 19.74 -3.85
C GLU A 3 14.61 18.61 -2.79
N GLU A 4 14.05 18.88 -1.61
CA GLU A 4 14.05 18.00 -0.45
C GLU A 4 12.64 17.46 -0.20
N ASP A 5 12.14 16.64 -1.13
CA ASP A 5 11.15 15.58 -0.88
C ASP A 5 10.71 14.96 -2.22
N SER A 6 11.64 14.67 -3.13
CA SER A 6 11.32 13.69 -4.17
C SER A 6 11.24 12.32 -3.48
N GLU A 7 10.10 11.99 -2.87
CA GLU A 7 9.81 10.63 -2.40
C GLU A 7 10.11 9.70 -3.58
N LYS A 8 11.24 8.99 -3.51
CA LYS A 8 11.67 8.10 -4.58
C LYS A 8 10.79 6.86 -4.51
N PHE A 9 9.66 6.93 -5.20
CA PHE A 9 8.76 5.79 -5.31
C PHE A 9 9.51 4.63 -5.97
N VAL A 10 9.62 3.50 -5.27
CA VAL A 10 10.25 2.30 -5.84
C VAL A 10 9.41 1.76 -7.00
N THR A 11 8.10 2.02 -6.97
CA THR A 11 7.22 1.66 -8.08
C THR A 11 5.87 2.37 -8.07
N THR A 12 5.17 2.32 -9.22
CA THR A 12 3.79 2.82 -9.38
C THR A 12 2.82 1.69 -9.71
N PHE A 13 1.67 1.66 -9.03
CA PHE A 13 0.56 0.76 -9.30
C PHE A 13 -0.69 1.54 -9.71
N GLN A 14 -1.21 1.22 -10.88
CA GLN A 14 -2.47 1.80 -11.34
C GLN A 14 -3.64 1.04 -10.71
N LEU A 15 -4.63 1.79 -10.23
CA LEU A 15 -5.88 1.28 -9.70
C LEU A 15 -7.06 1.83 -10.50
N LYS A 16 -8.12 1.04 -10.66
CA LYS A 16 -9.41 1.60 -11.09
C LYS A 16 -9.92 2.55 -10.00
N LYS A 17 -10.64 3.61 -10.37
CA LYS A 17 -11.16 4.65 -9.46
C LYS A 17 -11.73 4.10 -8.14
N LYS A 18 -12.65 3.11 -8.23
CA LYS A 18 -13.27 2.48 -7.05
C LYS A 18 -12.27 1.85 -6.05
N TRP A 19 -11.11 1.41 -6.51
CA TRP A 19 -10.07 0.82 -5.65
C TRP A 19 -9.10 1.87 -5.15
N PHE A 20 -8.82 2.89 -5.95
CA PHE A 20 -8.04 4.05 -5.54
C PHE A 20 -8.71 4.77 -4.37
N GLU A 21 -10.02 5.04 -4.47
CA GLU A 21 -10.82 5.64 -3.39
C GLU A 21 -10.73 4.83 -2.09
N LYS A 22 -10.71 3.49 -2.17
CA LYS A 22 -10.52 2.63 -0.99
C LYS A 22 -9.12 2.71 -0.39
N VAL A 23 -8.08 2.99 -1.16
CA VAL A 23 -6.73 3.24 -0.62
C VAL A 23 -6.71 4.59 0.09
N VAL A 24 -7.26 5.63 -0.55
CA VAL A 24 -7.37 6.98 0.03
C VAL A 24 -8.14 6.96 1.36
N ASN A 25 -9.26 6.23 1.41
CA ASN A 25 -10.07 6.06 2.62
C ASN A 25 -9.50 5.04 3.62
N ARG A 26 -8.29 4.49 3.37
CA ARG A 26 -7.63 3.46 4.21
C ARG A 26 -8.42 2.16 4.40
N GLU A 27 -9.45 1.92 3.58
CA GLU A 27 -10.25 0.69 3.58
C GLU A 27 -9.50 -0.49 2.92
N LYS A 28 -8.63 -0.20 1.94
CA LYS A 28 -7.81 -1.19 1.24
C LYS A 28 -6.40 -1.20 1.81
N VAL A 29 -6.13 -2.19 2.66
CA VAL A 29 -4.84 -2.35 3.35
C VAL A 29 -3.95 -3.46 2.75
N CYS A 30 -4.44 -4.19 1.74
CA CYS A 30 -3.71 -5.30 1.13
C CYS A 30 -3.90 -5.28 -0.40
N GLU A 31 -2.81 -5.47 -1.13
CA GLU A 31 -2.77 -5.56 -2.58
C GLU A 31 -2.11 -6.89 -3.00
N ILE A 32 -2.81 -7.66 -3.83
CA ILE A 32 -2.32 -8.95 -4.33
C ILE A 32 -2.01 -8.77 -5.81
N ARG A 33 -0.76 -9.01 -6.20
CA ARG A 33 -0.32 -8.94 -7.59
C ARG A 33 0.59 -10.13 -7.94
N LYS A 34 0.72 -10.39 -9.24
CA LYS A 34 1.78 -11.26 -9.75
C LYS A 34 3.13 -10.68 -9.30
N ASN A 35 4.00 -11.52 -8.75
CA ASN A 35 5.32 -11.11 -8.28
C ASN A 35 6.24 -10.77 -9.46
N ARG A 36 6.18 -9.52 -9.92
CA ARG A 36 7.02 -8.98 -11.00
C ARG A 36 8.01 -7.92 -10.49
N ARG A 37 7.97 -7.63 -9.20
CA ARG A 37 8.69 -6.53 -8.56
C ARG A 37 9.12 -7.00 -7.19
N SER A 38 10.40 -6.86 -6.89
CA SER A 38 10.91 -7.00 -5.53
C SER A 38 10.49 -5.75 -4.75
N LEU A 39 9.63 -5.95 -3.75
CA LEU A 39 9.28 -4.93 -2.77
C LEU A 39 9.80 -5.40 -1.43
N GLU A 40 10.24 -4.46 -0.61
CA GLU A 40 10.68 -4.68 0.75
C GLU A 40 9.77 -3.90 1.72
N PRO A 41 9.67 -4.33 2.99
CA PRO A 41 9.11 -3.48 4.03
C PRO A 41 9.80 -2.11 4.02
N ASP A 42 9.02 -1.08 4.33
CA ASP A 42 9.42 0.34 4.32
C ASP A 42 9.61 1.00 2.96
N ASP A 43 9.56 0.26 1.85
CA ASP A 43 9.45 0.84 0.51
C ASP A 43 8.25 1.80 0.39
N VAL A 44 8.44 2.90 -0.32
CA VAL A 44 7.35 3.81 -0.68
C VAL A 44 6.92 3.52 -2.12
N ILE A 45 5.66 3.17 -2.28
CA ILE A 45 5.01 2.94 -3.58
C ILE A 45 3.99 4.04 -3.86
N ARG A 46 3.63 4.22 -5.13
CA ARG A 46 2.57 5.16 -5.52
C ARG A 46 1.39 4.42 -6.13
N PHE A 47 0.18 4.69 -5.65
CA PHE A 47 -1.05 4.30 -6.33
C PHE A 47 -1.59 5.47 -7.16
N THR A 48 -1.98 5.23 -8.41
CA THR A 48 -2.59 6.25 -9.29
C THR A 48 -4.07 5.96 -9.55
N ASN A 49 -4.86 7.01 -9.72
CA ASN A 49 -6.25 6.93 -10.13
C ASN A 49 -6.37 6.72 -11.65
N GLY A 50 -6.31 5.46 -12.07
CA GLY A 50 -6.27 5.08 -13.47
C GLY A 50 -4.88 5.21 -14.08
N TYR A 51 -4.84 5.29 -15.41
CA TYR A 51 -3.59 5.31 -16.19
C TYR A 51 -2.94 6.69 -16.24
N ASP A 52 -3.72 7.75 -16.10
CA ASP A 52 -3.22 9.12 -16.06
C ASP A 52 -2.95 9.54 -14.61
N PRO A 53 -1.68 9.74 -14.20
CA PRO A 53 -1.34 10.19 -12.85
C PRO A 53 -1.86 11.58 -12.52
N SER A 54 -2.24 12.39 -13.51
CA SER A 54 -2.86 13.71 -13.32
C SER A 54 -4.23 13.62 -12.65
N ASN A 55 -4.88 12.45 -12.71
CA ASN A 55 -6.15 12.18 -12.02
C ASN A 55 -6.01 11.99 -10.50
N GLY A 56 -4.78 12.10 -9.98
CA GLY A 56 -4.47 11.95 -8.57
C GLY A 56 -3.67 10.67 -8.30
N TRP A 57 -2.86 10.76 -7.25
CA TRP A 57 -2.06 9.66 -6.75
C TRP A 57 -1.94 9.76 -5.23
N VAL A 58 -1.60 8.63 -4.60
CA VAL A 58 -1.35 8.57 -3.16
C VAL A 58 -0.11 7.73 -2.89
N PRO A 59 0.83 8.21 -2.04
CA PRO A 59 1.95 7.41 -1.59
C PRO A 59 1.46 6.36 -0.58
N ALA A 60 2.09 5.18 -0.58
CA ALA A 60 1.83 4.15 0.40
C ALA A 60 3.14 3.49 0.83
N LYS A 61 3.34 3.39 2.14
CA LYS A 61 4.48 2.68 2.72
C LYS A 61 4.16 1.19 2.83
N VAL A 62 5.02 0.35 2.29
CA VAL A 62 4.90 -1.11 2.39
C VAL A 62 5.16 -1.53 3.84
N THR A 63 4.20 -2.22 4.44
CA THR A 63 4.32 -2.72 5.83
C THR A 63 4.76 -4.18 5.90
N GLY A 64 4.71 -4.90 4.77
CA GLY A 64 5.11 -6.29 4.66
C GLY A 64 4.85 -6.85 3.27
N VAL A 65 5.65 -7.84 2.88
CA VAL A 65 5.56 -8.52 1.57
C VAL A 65 5.48 -10.02 1.81
N PHE A 66 4.49 -10.66 1.20
CA PHE A 66 4.26 -12.10 1.29
C PHE A 66 4.31 -12.67 -0.13
N VAL A 67 5.23 -13.60 -0.37
CA VAL A 67 5.42 -14.24 -1.67
C VAL A 67 4.83 -15.64 -1.61
N TYR A 68 3.98 -15.95 -2.58
CA TYR A 68 3.36 -17.26 -2.75
C TYR A 68 3.67 -17.77 -4.15
N ASP A 69 4.11 -19.03 -4.26
CA ASP A 69 4.35 -19.66 -5.56
C ASP A 69 3.06 -19.95 -6.32
N ASP A 70 1.93 -20.03 -5.60
CA ASP A 70 0.61 -20.31 -6.15
C ASP A 70 -0.47 -19.53 -5.39
N LEU A 71 -1.30 -18.80 -6.13
CA LEU A 71 -2.41 -18.05 -5.56
C LEU A 71 -3.50 -18.93 -4.96
N SER A 72 -3.62 -20.19 -5.39
CA SER A 72 -4.54 -21.16 -4.78
C SER A 72 -4.19 -21.46 -3.32
N LYS A 73 -2.92 -21.24 -2.94
CA LYS A 73 -2.41 -21.44 -1.58
C LYS A 73 -2.71 -20.26 -0.67
N VAL A 74 -3.15 -19.11 -1.20
CA VAL A 74 -3.52 -17.94 -0.40
C VAL A 74 -4.83 -18.25 0.33
N ARG A 75 -4.74 -18.64 1.59
CA ARG A 75 -5.94 -18.95 2.39
C ARG A 75 -6.63 -17.65 2.82
N VAL A 76 -7.95 -17.66 2.80
CA VAL A 76 -8.78 -16.52 3.26
C VAL A 76 -8.42 -16.12 4.70
N LYS A 77 -8.07 -17.09 5.54
CA LYS A 77 -7.62 -16.87 6.92
C LYS A 77 -6.34 -16.02 6.97
N GLU A 78 -5.32 -16.37 6.18
CA GLU A 78 -4.05 -15.65 6.12
C GLU A 78 -4.26 -14.20 5.64
N VAL A 79 -5.08 -14.00 4.62
CA VAL A 79 -5.43 -12.65 4.14
C VAL A 79 -6.14 -11.84 5.23
N THR A 80 -6.99 -12.48 6.02
CA THR A 80 -7.69 -11.83 7.13
C THR A 80 -6.72 -11.42 8.24
N GLU A 81 -5.77 -12.30 8.59
CA GLU A 81 -4.73 -12.02 9.59
C GLU A 81 -3.79 -10.90 9.13
N ILE A 82 -3.38 -10.91 7.85
CA ILE A 82 -2.57 -9.84 7.25
C ILE A 82 -3.32 -8.51 7.31
N ARG A 83 -4.61 -8.49 6.95
CA ARG A 83 -5.45 -7.29 7.04
C ARG A 83 -5.59 -6.78 8.47
N ALA A 84 -5.79 -7.67 9.45
CA ALA A 84 -5.88 -7.31 10.86
C ALA A 84 -4.57 -6.69 11.37
N ARG A 85 -3.41 -7.26 10.99
CA ARG A 85 -2.10 -6.70 11.31
C ARG A 85 -1.89 -5.32 10.69
N ALA A 86 -2.23 -5.15 9.41
CA ALA A 86 -2.10 -3.87 8.72
C ALA A 86 -3.00 -2.80 9.36
N LYS A 87 -4.23 -3.14 9.73
CA LYS A 87 -5.14 -2.24 10.43
C LYS A 87 -4.57 -1.79 11.78
N LYS A 88 -4.04 -2.71 12.58
CA LYS A 88 -3.41 -2.39 13.87
C LYS A 88 -2.20 -1.46 13.73
N ILE A 89 -1.44 -1.57 12.64
CA ILE A 89 -0.32 -0.66 12.35
C ILE A 89 -0.84 0.75 12.03
N LEU A 90 -1.93 0.86 11.26
CA LEU A 90 -2.55 2.15 10.94
C LEU A 90 -3.09 2.82 12.21
N GLU A 91 -3.83 2.09 13.05
CA GLU A 91 -4.38 2.61 14.31
C GLU A 91 -3.28 3.09 15.27
N LYS A 92 -2.16 2.35 15.38
CA LYS A 92 -1.02 2.79 16.20
C LYS A 92 -0.37 4.08 15.72
N ARG A 93 -0.34 4.31 14.40
CA ARG A 93 0.21 5.55 13.82
C ARG A 93 -0.70 6.75 14.04
N GLU A 94 -2.01 6.54 14.21
CA GLU A 94 -2.96 7.61 14.53
C GLU A 94 -2.90 8.03 16.01
N VAL A 95 -2.59 7.09 16.91
CA VAL A 95 -2.49 7.37 18.36
C VAL A 95 -1.12 7.95 18.76
N GLY A 96 -0.05 7.64 18.02
CA GLY A 96 1.30 8.17 18.28
C GLY A 96 1.59 9.56 17.70
N GLY A 97 0.56 10.30 17.25
CA GLY A 97 0.67 11.63 16.64
C GLY A 97 0.34 12.80 17.55
N SER A 98 0.14 12.55 18.85
CA SER A 98 -0.05 13.58 19.87
C SER A 98 0.87 13.25 21.05
N ASP A 99 2.09 13.76 21.02
CA ASP A 99 2.95 14.10 22.17
C ASP A 99 4.37 14.37 21.63
N ASP A 100 4.60 15.59 21.13
CA ASP A 100 5.76 16.47 21.41
C ASP A 100 5.53 17.85 20.75
#